data_AF-A0A9E0TCN4-F1
#
_entry.id   AF-A0A9E0TCN4-F1
#
_cell.length_a   1.000
_cell.length_b   1.000
_cell.length_c   1.000
_cell.angle_alpha   90.00
_cell.angle_beta   90.00
_cell.angle_gamma   90.00
#
_symmetry.space_group_name_H-M   'P 1'
#
loop_
_entity.id
_entity.type
_entity.pdbx_description
1 polymer ?
#
loop_
_entity_poly.entity_id
_entity_poly.type
_entity_poly.pdbx_seq_one_letter_code
_entity_poly.pdbx_strand_id
1 'polypeptide(L)'
;MKIFRGFHHPQVARACALTIGNFDGVHRGHQAMLALLNSEAQHRGVASCVLTFEPHPRDYFAGRQQRPDIAPARIGTLRDKLAELARCGVQQAVVLPFNDKLASLPAQAFIEDVVVRGLGALALTLAAAQVLLGWWWNGRPLLDSLLAGIA
;
A
#
# COMPACT_ATOMS: atom_id res chain seq x y z
N MET A 1 -2.63 -16.26 -1.55
CA MET A 1 -2.42 -14.97 -0.85
C MET A 1 -3.21 -14.94 0.45
N LYS A 2 -2.61 -14.53 1.57
CA LYS A 2 -3.32 -14.20 2.82
C LYS A 2 -3.80 -12.76 2.79
N ILE A 3 -4.98 -12.48 3.32
CA ILE A 3 -5.59 -11.14 3.28
C ILE A 3 -5.93 -10.71 4.70
N PHE A 4 -5.43 -9.54 5.10
CA PHE A 4 -5.65 -8.96 6.42
C PHE A 4 -6.34 -7.61 6.31
N ARG A 5 -7.29 -7.35 7.21
CA ARG A 5 -7.84 -6.02 7.45
C ARG A 5 -7.09 -5.41 8.62
N GLY A 6 -6.20 -4.46 8.35
CA GLY A 6 -5.24 -3.98 9.35
C GLY A 6 -3.97 -4.83 9.46
N PHE A 7 -2.98 -4.31 10.19
CA PHE A 7 -1.64 -4.90 10.34
C PHE A 7 -1.37 -5.49 11.73
N HIS A 8 -2.31 -5.40 12.68
CA HIS A 8 -2.14 -5.93 14.05
C HIS A 8 -2.47 -7.43 14.19
N HIS A 9 -2.88 -8.10 13.10
CA HIS A 9 -3.27 -9.50 13.18
C HIS A 9 -2.04 -10.40 13.38
N PRO A 10 -2.04 -11.38 14.32
CA PRO A 10 -0.86 -12.16 14.68
C PRO A 10 -0.20 -12.96 13.54
N GLN A 11 -0.96 -13.24 12.48
CA GLN A 11 -0.49 -13.96 11.30
C GLN A 11 0.07 -13.07 10.19
N VAL A 12 0.03 -11.74 10.36
CA VAL A 12 0.73 -10.81 9.48
C VAL A 12 2.22 -11.11 9.56
N ALA A 13 2.88 -11.21 8.40
CA ALA A 13 4.31 -11.45 8.35
C ALA A 13 5.07 -10.38 9.15
N ARG A 14 5.95 -10.82 10.06
CA ARG A 14 6.77 -9.92 10.89
C ARG A 14 7.93 -9.26 10.13
N ALA A 15 8.20 -9.73 8.93
CA ALA A 15 9.11 -9.13 7.98
C ALA A 15 8.62 -9.39 6.55
N CYS A 16 8.70 -8.38 5.69
CA CYS A 16 8.26 -8.51 4.30
C CYS A 16 9.02 -7.59 3.35
N ALA A 17 9.01 -7.95 2.06
CA ALA A 17 9.19 -6.97 1.00
C ALA A 17 7.81 -6.33 0.78
N LEU A 18 7.73 -5.00 0.88
CA LEU A 18 6.48 -4.27 0.87
C LEU A 18 6.35 -3.47 -0.42
N THR A 19 5.12 -3.40 -0.94
CA THR A 19 4.70 -2.33 -1.84
C THR A 19 3.43 -1.67 -1.35
N ILE A 20 3.26 -0.38 -1.62
CA ILE A 20 2.10 0.41 -1.20
C ILE A 20 1.46 0.99 -2.45
N GLY A 21 0.15 0.80 -2.63
CA GLY A 21 -0.54 1.33 -3.80
C GLY A 21 -2.02 0.97 -3.91
N ASN A 22 -2.69 1.58 -4.89
CA ASN A 22 -4.10 1.29 -5.17
C ASN A 22 -4.28 -0.02 -5.95
N PHE A 23 -3.41 -0.33 -6.91
CA PHE A 23 -3.48 -1.56 -7.73
C PHE A 23 -4.82 -1.78 -8.45
N ASP A 24 -5.61 -0.74 -8.67
CA ASP A 24 -6.87 -0.88 -9.39
C ASP A 24 -6.62 -1.27 -10.86
N GLY A 25 -7.32 -2.31 -11.32
CA GLY A 25 -7.13 -2.94 -12.63
C GLY A 25 -5.82 -3.72 -12.86
N VAL A 26 -4.86 -3.73 -11.92
CA VAL A 26 -3.57 -4.46 -11.99
C VAL A 26 -2.97 -4.54 -13.40
N HIS A 27 -2.86 -3.39 -14.07
CA HIS A 27 -2.35 -3.29 -15.44
C HIS A 27 -0.87 -3.68 -15.54
N ARG A 28 -0.32 -3.76 -16.77
CA ARG A 28 1.06 -4.20 -17.05
C ARG A 28 2.14 -3.52 -16.19
N GLY A 29 2.01 -2.21 -15.96
CA GLY A 29 2.91 -1.48 -15.04
C GLY A 29 2.87 -2.01 -13.60
N HIS A 30 1.69 -2.28 -13.04
CA HIS A 30 1.56 -2.93 -11.73
C HIS A 30 2.14 -4.35 -11.75
N GLN A 31 1.86 -5.13 -12.80
CA GLN A 31 2.36 -6.51 -12.91
C GLN A 31 3.90 -6.56 -12.91
N ALA A 32 4.55 -5.68 -13.65
CA ALA A 32 6.01 -5.57 -13.66
C ALA A 32 6.57 -5.26 -12.28
N MET A 33 5.91 -4.37 -11.54
CA MET A 33 6.32 -4.05 -10.18
C MET A 33 6.07 -5.17 -9.19
N LEU A 34 4.95 -5.87 -9.29
CA LEU A 34 4.65 -7.03 -8.45
C LEU A 34 5.65 -8.17 -8.72
N ALA A 35 6.12 -8.31 -9.96
CA ALA A 35 7.20 -9.24 -10.27
C ALA A 35 8.52 -8.84 -9.56
N LEU A 36 8.88 -7.55 -9.57
CA LEU A 36 10.05 -7.05 -8.82
C LEU A 36 9.89 -7.27 -7.31
N LEU A 37 8.72 -6.98 -6.74
CA LEU A 37 8.39 -7.22 -5.34
C LEU A 37 8.59 -8.70 -4.97
N ASN A 38 8.06 -9.61 -5.78
CA ASN A 38 8.20 -11.05 -5.54
C ASN A 38 9.65 -11.51 -5.65
N SER A 39 10.41 -10.98 -6.61
CA SER A 39 11.84 -11.25 -6.75
C SER A 39 12.62 -10.79 -5.51
N GLU A 40 12.36 -9.58 -5.01
CA GLU A 40 12.98 -9.05 -3.79
C GLU A 40 12.61 -9.87 -2.55
N ALA A 41 11.34 -10.24 -2.43
CA ALA A 41 10.85 -11.10 -1.35
C ALA A 41 11.58 -12.45 -1.35
N GLN A 42 11.70 -13.08 -2.52
CA GLN A 42 12.39 -14.34 -2.70
C GLN A 42 13.89 -14.22 -2.36
N HIS A 43 14.57 -13.20 -2.87
CA HIS A 43 16.00 -12.98 -2.60
C HIS A 43 16.29 -12.81 -1.10
N ARG A 44 15.37 -12.18 -0.36
CA ARG A 44 15.50 -11.92 1.08
C ARG A 44 14.93 -13.02 1.97
N GLY A 45 14.29 -14.04 1.39
CA GLY A 45 13.63 -15.11 2.16
C GLY A 45 12.44 -14.63 3.00
N VAL A 46 11.75 -13.56 2.58
CA VAL A 46 10.59 -12.98 3.29
C VAL A 46 9.34 -12.99 2.43
N ALA A 47 8.18 -12.66 3.01
CA ALA A 47 6.93 -12.61 2.26
C ALA A 47 6.83 -11.36 1.38
N SER A 48 6.23 -11.49 0.19
CA SER A 48 5.77 -10.33 -0.58
C SER A 48 4.46 -9.79 -0.01
N CYS A 49 4.43 -8.50 0.30
CA CYS A 49 3.30 -7.83 0.92
C CYS A 49 2.85 -6.63 0.09
N VAL A 50 1.55 -6.55 -0.19
CA VAL A 50 0.90 -5.36 -0.72
C VAL A 50 0.10 -4.69 0.39
N LEU A 51 0.38 -3.42 0.64
CA LEU A 51 -0.44 -2.54 1.47
C LEU A 51 -1.32 -1.67 0.55
N THR A 52 -2.64 -1.76 0.76
CA THR A 52 -3.63 -0.97 0.02
C THR A 52 -4.69 -0.40 0.97
N PHE A 53 -5.57 0.44 0.44
CA PHE A 53 -6.55 1.20 1.20
C PHE A 53 -7.97 0.99 0.66
N GLU A 54 -8.95 0.85 1.54
CA GLU A 54 -10.37 0.86 1.19
C GLU A 54 -11.17 1.68 2.25
N PRO A 55 -11.97 2.69 1.86
CA PRO A 55 -12.11 3.21 0.49
C PRO A 55 -10.80 3.81 -0.03
N HIS A 56 -10.72 4.04 -1.34
CA HIS A 56 -9.55 4.70 -1.93
C HIS A 56 -9.41 6.12 -1.34
N PRO A 57 -8.18 6.64 -1.08
CA PRO A 57 -8.01 7.97 -0.50
C PRO A 57 -8.73 9.08 -1.28
N ARG A 58 -8.74 9.00 -2.62
CA ARG A 58 -9.48 9.97 -3.43
C ARG A 58 -11.00 9.83 -3.30
N ASP A 59 -11.53 8.62 -3.14
CA ASP A 59 -12.96 8.42 -2.87
C ASP A 59 -13.33 9.03 -1.51
N TYR A 60 -12.45 8.83 -0.52
CA TYR A 60 -12.60 9.37 0.81
C TYR A 60 -12.66 10.92 0.80
N PHE A 61 -11.70 11.57 0.15
CA PHE A 61 -11.68 13.03 0.04
C PHE A 61 -12.83 13.57 -0.82
N ALA A 62 -13.21 12.89 -1.90
CA ALA A 62 -14.39 13.23 -2.70
C ALA A 62 -15.66 13.27 -1.84
N GLY A 63 -15.87 12.24 -1.01
CA GLY A 63 -16.99 12.18 -0.07
C GLY A 63 -16.94 13.29 0.98
N ARG A 64 -15.78 13.50 1.62
CA ARG A 64 -15.59 14.55 2.63
C ARG A 64 -15.81 15.96 2.09
N GLN A 65 -15.39 16.23 0.85
CA GLN A 65 -15.53 17.54 0.21
C GLN A 65 -16.87 17.72 -0.51
N GLN A 66 -17.77 16.71 -0.46
CA GLN A 66 -19.02 16.66 -1.22
C GLN A 66 -18.81 16.92 -2.73
N ARG A 67 -17.68 16.42 -3.26
CA ARG A 67 -17.21 16.58 -4.64
C ARG A 67 -17.13 15.22 -5.32
N PRO A 68 -18.25 14.62 -5.77
CA PRO A 68 -18.24 13.30 -6.40
C PRO A 68 -17.49 13.29 -7.74
N ASP A 69 -17.35 14.44 -8.39
CA ASP A 69 -16.63 14.66 -9.64
C ASP A 69 -15.12 14.34 -9.58
N ILE A 70 -14.50 14.42 -8.39
CA ILE A 70 -13.07 14.13 -8.22
C ILE A 70 -12.78 12.68 -7.80
N ALA A 71 -13.82 11.89 -7.52
CA ALA A 71 -13.65 10.46 -7.24
C ALA A 71 -13.15 9.75 -8.51
N PRO A 72 -12.08 8.92 -8.41
CA PRO A 72 -11.61 8.15 -9.55
C PRO A 72 -12.68 7.13 -9.99
N ALA A 73 -12.82 6.96 -11.31
CA ALA A 73 -13.54 5.82 -11.85
C ALA A 73 -12.81 4.53 -11.43
N ARG A 74 -13.51 3.66 -10.70
CA ARG A 74 -12.98 2.36 -10.30
C ARG A 74 -12.98 1.41 -11.50
N ILE A 75 -11.83 0.78 -11.77
CA ILE A 75 -11.71 -0.25 -12.81
C ILE A 75 -12.34 -1.56 -12.32
N GLY A 76 -12.14 -1.89 -11.04
CA GLY A 76 -12.73 -3.07 -10.42
C GLY A 76 -13.08 -2.87 -8.95
N THR A 77 -13.68 -3.89 -8.36
CA THR A 77 -13.95 -3.93 -6.92
C THR A 77 -12.69 -4.27 -6.12
N LEU A 78 -12.72 -4.07 -4.80
CA LEU A 78 -11.66 -4.58 -3.92
C LEU A 78 -11.46 -6.10 -4.09
N ARG A 79 -12.52 -6.86 -4.35
CA ARG A 79 -12.42 -8.30 -4.60
C ARG A 79 -11.63 -8.59 -5.86
N ASP A 80 -11.90 -7.88 -6.95
CA ASP A 80 -11.21 -8.06 -8.23
C ASP A 80 -9.73 -7.71 -8.09
N LYS A 81 -9.44 -6.58 -7.44
CA LYS A 81 -8.07 -6.18 -7.08
C LYS A 81 -7.32 -7.28 -6.33
N LEU A 82 -7.92 -7.81 -5.25
CA LEU A 82 -7.28 -8.86 -4.43
C LEU A 82 -7.10 -10.17 -5.21
N ALA A 83 -8.04 -10.52 -6.09
CA ALA A 83 -7.90 -11.68 -6.96
C ALA A 83 -6.73 -11.51 -7.94
N GLU A 84 -6.60 -10.36 -8.59
CA GLU A 84 -5.50 -10.06 -9.51
C GLU A 84 -4.14 -10.01 -8.80
N LEU A 85 -4.06 -9.42 -7.60
CA LEU A 85 -2.84 -9.47 -6.78
C LEU A 85 -2.42 -10.92 -6.47
N ALA A 86 -3.39 -11.78 -6.13
CA ALA A 86 -3.12 -13.20 -5.90
C ALA A 86 -2.62 -13.90 -7.18
N ARG A 87 -3.18 -13.57 -8.35
CA ARG A 87 -2.71 -14.09 -9.66
C ARG A 87 -1.29 -13.65 -9.99
N CYS A 88 -0.89 -12.45 -9.55
CA CYS A 88 0.48 -11.96 -9.66
C CYS A 88 1.44 -12.60 -8.64
N GLY A 89 1.01 -13.57 -7.83
CA GLY A 89 1.89 -14.30 -6.90
C GLY A 89 2.16 -13.58 -5.57
N VAL A 90 1.41 -12.52 -5.25
CA VAL A 90 1.55 -11.84 -3.96
C VAL A 90 1.18 -12.79 -2.82
N GLN A 91 2.01 -12.83 -1.79
CA GLN A 91 1.81 -13.75 -0.67
C GLN A 91 0.88 -13.17 0.40
N GLN A 92 0.94 -11.86 0.64
CA GLN A 92 0.15 -11.15 1.63
C GLN A 92 -0.44 -9.84 1.09
N ALA A 93 -1.70 -9.57 1.39
CA ALA A 93 -2.31 -8.26 1.22
C ALA A 93 -2.83 -7.72 2.56
N VAL A 94 -2.47 -6.49 2.88
CA VAL A 94 -2.99 -5.74 4.02
C VAL A 94 -3.86 -4.61 3.49
N VAL A 95 -5.13 -4.61 3.86
CA VAL A 95 -6.10 -3.58 3.50
C VAL A 95 -6.33 -2.71 4.73
N LEU A 96 -5.91 -1.45 4.67
CA LEU A 96 -6.20 -0.48 5.72
C LEU A 96 -7.50 0.28 5.43
N PRO A 97 -8.36 0.47 6.45
CA PRO A 97 -9.47 1.38 6.33
C PRO A 97 -8.94 2.80 6.17
N PHE A 98 -9.26 3.46 5.06
CA PHE A 98 -8.93 4.88 4.89
C PHE A 98 -10.02 5.73 5.56
N ASN A 99 -9.65 6.38 6.66
CA ASN A 99 -10.54 7.15 7.52
C ASN A 99 -9.82 8.39 8.08
N ASP A 100 -10.50 9.19 8.90
CA ASP A 100 -9.93 10.43 9.46
C ASP A 100 -8.65 10.18 10.27
N LYS A 101 -8.59 9.08 11.02
CA LYS A 101 -7.39 8.72 11.78
C LYS A 101 -6.19 8.50 10.85
N LEU A 102 -6.37 7.76 9.77
CA LEU A 102 -5.29 7.51 8.80
C LEU A 102 -4.97 8.76 7.98
N ALA A 103 -5.98 9.54 7.60
CA ALA A 103 -5.82 10.76 6.82
C ALA A 103 -5.09 11.88 7.60
N SER A 104 -5.22 11.90 8.94
CA SER A 104 -4.60 12.88 9.84
C SER A 104 -3.31 12.40 10.52
N LEU A 105 -3.02 11.09 10.47
CA LEU A 105 -1.73 10.54 10.89
C LEU A 105 -0.62 11.32 10.17
N PRO A 106 0.54 11.64 10.77
CA PRO A 106 1.67 12.23 10.03
C PRO A 106 2.43 11.23 9.17
N ALA A 107 3.11 11.71 8.13
CA ALA A 107 3.82 10.89 7.15
C ALA A 107 4.89 10.02 7.82
N GLN A 108 5.71 10.66 8.67
CA GLN A 108 6.73 9.98 9.46
C GLN A 108 6.13 8.92 10.38
N ALA A 109 5.03 9.22 11.06
CA ALA A 109 4.35 8.28 11.93
C ALA A 109 3.77 7.08 11.14
N PHE A 110 3.26 7.31 9.93
CA PHE A 110 2.84 6.22 9.05
C PHE A 110 4.01 5.30 8.69
N ILE A 111 5.17 5.85 8.36
CA ILE A 111 6.36 5.05 8.09
C ILE A 111 6.77 4.25 9.33
N GLU A 112 6.94 4.89 10.47
CA GLU A 112 7.42 4.23 11.67
C GLU A 112 6.42 3.21 12.21
N ASP A 113 5.15 3.57 12.37
CA ASP A 113 4.15 2.74 13.05
C ASP A 113 3.59 1.65 12.15
N VAL A 114 3.33 1.96 10.88
CA VAL A 114 2.67 1.03 9.96
C VAL A 114 3.70 0.23 9.17
N VAL A 115 4.65 0.91 8.53
CA VAL A 115 5.58 0.26 7.60
C VAL A 115 6.69 -0.49 8.34
N VAL A 116 7.37 0.19 9.26
CA VAL A 116 8.53 -0.37 9.98
C VAL A 116 8.06 -1.25 11.14
N ARG A 117 7.39 -0.67 12.16
CA ARG A 117 6.95 -1.41 13.36
C ARG A 117 5.84 -2.40 13.06
N GLY A 118 4.86 -2.00 12.24
CA GLY A 118 3.65 -2.79 11.98
C GLY A 118 3.85 -3.96 11.02
N LEU A 119 4.60 -3.75 9.94
CA LEU A 119 4.77 -4.73 8.86
C LEU A 119 6.20 -5.29 8.75
N GLY A 120 7.17 -4.72 9.47
CA GLY A 120 8.57 -5.14 9.42
C GLY A 120 9.16 -5.06 8.00
N ALA A 121 8.84 -4.00 7.26
CA ALA A 121 9.30 -3.88 5.87
C ALA A 121 10.84 -3.83 5.80
N LEU A 122 11.45 -4.80 5.12
CA LEU A 122 12.91 -4.90 4.89
C LEU A 122 13.34 -4.40 3.51
N ALA A 123 12.37 -4.25 2.62
CA ALA A 123 12.52 -3.67 1.30
C ALA A 123 11.20 -3.01 0.92
N LEU A 124 11.28 -1.87 0.23
CA LEU A 124 10.10 -1.14 -0.20
C LEU A 124 10.18 -0.83 -1.69
N THR A 125 9.23 -1.35 -2.46
CA THR A 125 9.02 -0.99 -3.86
C THR A 125 7.75 -0.16 -3.98
N LEU A 126 7.81 1.03 -4.59
CA LEU A 126 6.67 1.95 -4.61
C LEU A 126 5.88 1.87 -5.91
N ALA A 127 4.59 1.53 -5.82
CA ALA A 127 3.63 1.54 -6.94
C ALA A 127 3.24 2.95 -7.33
N ALA A 128 4.10 3.53 -8.17
CA ALA A 128 4.02 4.88 -8.71
C ALA A 128 4.02 5.97 -7.63
N ALA A 129 4.89 6.96 -7.85
CA ALA A 129 5.11 8.14 -7.02
C ALA A 129 3.86 8.93 -6.58
N GLN A 130 2.68 8.66 -7.15
CA GLN A 130 1.48 9.47 -6.95
C GLN A 130 0.87 9.38 -5.55
N VAL A 131 0.98 8.24 -4.85
CA VAL A 131 0.36 8.08 -3.51
C VAL A 131 1.20 8.75 -2.41
N LEU A 132 2.52 8.81 -2.57
CA LEU A 132 3.43 9.15 -1.47
C LEU A 132 4.14 10.51 -1.60
N LEU A 133 4.33 11.03 -2.82
CA LEU A 133 5.22 12.19 -3.02
C LEU A 133 4.54 13.56 -3.10
N GLY A 134 3.22 13.65 -3.21
CA GLY A 134 2.58 14.95 -3.46
C GLY A 134 1.21 15.18 -2.81
N TRP A 135 0.32 14.19 -2.90
CA TRP A 135 -1.12 14.46 -2.77
C TRP A 135 -1.70 14.20 -1.37
N TRP A 136 -1.24 13.17 -0.66
CA TRP A 136 -1.71 12.88 0.71
C TRP A 136 -1.00 13.78 1.76
N TRP A 137 0.28 14.07 1.57
CA TRP A 137 1.13 14.73 2.58
C TRP A 137 1.50 16.19 2.26
N ASN A 138 0.81 16.79 1.29
CA ASN A 138 1.02 18.19 0.89
C ASN A 138 2.49 18.47 0.50
N GLY A 139 3.07 17.63 -0.36
CA GLY A 139 4.43 17.81 -0.89
C GLY A 139 5.60 17.55 0.08
N ARG A 140 5.38 16.98 1.27
CA ARG A 140 6.48 16.57 2.15
C ARG A 140 7.22 15.35 1.56
N PRO A 141 8.56 15.38 1.43
CA PRO A 141 9.31 14.29 0.81
C PRO A 141 9.27 13.04 1.70
N LEU A 142 8.36 12.12 1.37
CA LEU A 142 8.22 10.84 2.08
C LEU A 142 9.34 9.85 1.71
N LEU A 143 9.94 9.99 0.52
CA LEU A 143 10.96 9.06 0.04
C LEU A 143 12.21 9.05 0.92
N ASP A 144 12.64 10.22 1.39
CA ASP A 144 13.84 10.34 2.22
C ASP A 144 13.62 9.69 3.59
N SER A 145 12.46 9.93 4.21
CA SER A 145 12.04 9.26 5.46
C SER A 145 11.89 7.75 5.30
N LEU A 146 11.43 7.29 4.13
CA LEU A 146 11.26 5.87 3.81
C LEU A 146 12.59 5.14 3.67
N LEU A 147 13.54 5.74 2.96
CA LEU A 147 14.88 5.16 2.79
C LEU A 147 15.66 5.19 4.11
N ALA A 148 15.51 6.24 4.91
CA ALA A 148 16.15 6.34 6.22
C ALA A 148 15.59 5.35 7.26
N GLY A 149 14.31 4.97 7.17
CA GLY A 149 13.66 4.06 8.13
C GLY A 149 13.83 2.56 7.83
N ILE A 150 14.34 2.20 6.66
CA ILE A 150 14.52 0.80 6.20
C ILE A 150 16.01 0.40 6.14
N ALA A 151 16.92 1.38 6.17
CA ALA A 151 18.37 1.16 6.26
C ALA A 151 18.81 0.73 7.67
#